data_AF-A0A6A8A6S4-F1
#
_entry.id   AF-A0A6A8A6S4-F1
#
_cell.length_a   1.000
_cell.length_b   1.000
_cell.length_c   1.000
_cell.angle_alpha   90.00
_cell.angle_beta   90.00
_cell.angle_gamma   90.00
#
_symmetry.space_group_name_H-M   'P 1'
#
loop_
_entity.id
_entity.type
_entity.pdbx_description
1 polymer ?
#
loop_
_entity_poly.entity_id
_entity_poly.type
_entity_poly.pdbx_seq_one_letter_code
_entity_poly.pdbx_strand_id
1 'polypeptide(L)'
;MNKFERAERNYLIAVLKLAGEPIAIIADRFGISVQHASNVARGNAWMVETRAGRQVAPGLTTRAAVAIEKTLGIWPSDTSKAFVEGSAMILLRSENGRRVIMEDIGRWLQLEAQPSQS
;
A
#
# COMPACT_ATOMS: atom_id res chain seq x y z
N MET A 1 3.36 1.40 16.50
CA MET A 1 3.24 1.37 15.01
C MET A 1 2.12 0.43 14.63
N ASN A 2 1.01 0.99 14.14
CA ASN A 2 -0.14 0.22 13.67
C ASN A 2 0.20 -0.48 12.32
N LYS A 3 -0.69 -1.35 11.84
CA LYS A 3 -0.45 -2.12 10.60
C LYS A 3 -0.29 -1.24 9.36
N PHE A 4 -1.04 -0.14 9.29
CA PHE A 4 -1.02 0.82 8.19
C PHE A 4 0.34 1.53 8.10
N GLU A 5 0.79 2.10 9.22
CA GLU A 5 2.10 2.75 9.35
C GLU A 5 3.24 1.78 9.00
N ARG A 6 3.12 0.51 9.41
CA ARG A 6 4.11 -0.51 9.08
C ARG A 6 4.17 -0.79 7.57
N ALA A 7 3.02 -0.82 6.90
CA ALA A 7 2.95 -1.03 5.45
C ALA A 7 3.62 0.12 4.69
N GLU A 8 3.33 1.36 5.06
CA GLU A 8 3.94 2.54 4.44
C GLU A 8 5.45 2.64 4.74
N ARG A 9 5.87 2.35 5.98
CA ARG A 9 7.29 2.23 6.32
C ARG A 9 8.00 1.21 5.42
N ASN A 10 7.39 0.04 5.22
CA ASN A 10 7.97 -1.02 4.39
C ASN A 10 8.05 -0.62 2.91
N TYR A 11 7.08 0.16 2.41
CA TYR A 11 7.16 0.77 1.08
C TYR A 11 8.33 1.76 1.00
N LEU A 12 8.47 2.67 1.98
CA LEU A 12 9.57 3.65 2.01
C LEU A 12 10.96 2.99 2.04
N ILE A 13 11.12 1.89 2.78
CA ILE A 13 12.36 1.10 2.78
C ILE A 13 12.71 0.64 1.36
N ALA A 14 11.73 0.16 0.59
CA ALA A 14 11.97 -0.25 -0.80
C ALA A 14 12.29 0.93 -1.72
N VAL A 15 11.61 2.06 -1.57
CA VAL A 15 11.89 3.29 -2.33
C VAL A 15 13.33 3.75 -2.12
N LEU A 16 13.76 3.89 -0.86
CA LEU A 16 15.10 4.35 -0.54
C LEU A 16 16.17 3.38 -1.06
N LYS A 17 15.90 2.08 -0.99
CA LYS A 17 16.83 1.08 -1.52
C LYS A 17 16.96 1.19 -3.05
N LEU A 18 15.85 1.40 -3.77
CA LEU A 18 15.86 1.59 -5.22
C LEU A 18 16.49 2.93 -5.63
N ALA A 19 16.38 3.96 -4.79
CA ALA A 19 17.09 5.22 -4.94
C ALA A 19 18.62 5.11 -4.71
N GLY A 20 19.13 3.92 -4.38
CA GLY A 20 20.56 3.67 -4.21
C GLY A 20 21.06 3.80 -2.77
N GLU A 21 20.19 4.06 -1.80
CA GLU A 21 20.63 4.24 -0.41
C GLU A 21 21.21 2.93 0.17
N PRO A 22 22.36 2.98 0.87
CA PRO A 22 22.95 1.80 1.49
C PRO A 22 22.01 1.15 2.51
N ILE A 23 21.88 -0.18 2.44
CA ILE A 23 20.89 -0.90 3.26
C ILE A 23 21.16 -0.79 4.75
N ALA A 24 22.42 -0.59 5.17
CA ALA A 24 22.80 -0.36 6.55
C ALA A 24 22.27 0.98 7.09
N ILE A 25 22.32 2.04 6.29
CA ILE A 25 21.79 3.37 6.66
C ILE A 25 20.26 3.30 6.77
N ILE A 26 19.60 2.62 5.82
CA ILE A 26 18.15 2.40 5.87
C ILE A 26 17.78 1.63 7.15
N ALA A 27 18.51 0.56 7.48
CA ALA A 27 18.25 -0.27 8.65
C ALA A 27 18.35 0.54 9.96
N ASP A 28 19.40 1.36 10.09
CA ASP A 28 19.60 2.28 11.22
C ASP A 28 18.46 3.31 11.32
N ARG A 29 18.13 4.00 10.21
CA ARG A 29 17.05 4.99 10.13
C ARG A 29 15.71 4.47 10.64
N PHE A 30 15.39 3.20 10.36
CA PHE A 30 14.12 2.59 10.75
C PHE A 30 14.21 1.71 12.00
N GLY A 31 15.37 1.65 12.67
CA GLY A 31 15.58 0.86 13.89
C GLY A 31 15.32 -0.64 13.70
N ILE A 32 15.75 -1.21 12.57
CA ILE A 32 15.58 -2.64 12.25
C ILE A 32 16.91 -3.27 11.84
N SER A 33 17.00 -4.61 11.86
CA SER A 33 18.22 -5.28 11.41
C SER A 33 18.42 -5.13 9.90
N VAL A 34 19.68 -5.14 9.47
CA VAL A 34 20.06 -5.09 8.03
C VAL A 34 19.39 -6.21 7.23
N GLN A 35 19.36 -7.42 7.78
CA GLN A 35 18.69 -8.56 7.14
C GLN A 35 17.18 -8.32 6.99
N HIS A 36 16.52 -7.76 8.00
CA HIS A 36 15.11 -7.43 7.94
C HIS A 36 14.84 -6.34 6.90
N ALA A 37 15.63 -5.26 6.89
CA ALA A 37 15.53 -4.19 5.91
C ALA A 37 15.70 -4.72 4.47
N SER A 38 16.69 -5.59 4.24
CA SER A 38 16.95 -6.22 2.94
C SER A 38 15.76 -7.07 2.45
N ASN A 39 15.20 -7.90 3.33
CA ASN A 39 14.03 -8.72 3.01
C ASN A 39 12.79 -7.87 2.73
N VAL A 40 12.58 -6.80 3.51
CA VAL A 40 11.49 -5.84 3.28
C VAL A 40 11.68 -5.13 1.94
N ALA A 41 12.86 -4.58 1.65
CA ALA A 41 13.12 -3.89 0.39
C ALA A 41 12.83 -4.80 -0.82
N ARG A 42 13.36 -6.03 -0.81
CA ARG A 42 13.14 -7.01 -1.90
C ARG A 42 11.66 -7.36 -2.08
N GLY A 43 10.95 -7.64 -0.98
CA GLY A 43 9.54 -8.04 -1.04
C GLY A 43 8.57 -6.93 -1.47
N ASN A 44 9.01 -5.67 -1.47
CA ASN A 44 8.18 -4.51 -1.79
C ASN A 44 8.65 -3.75 -3.05
N ALA A 45 9.79 -4.12 -3.65
CA ALA A 45 10.35 -3.45 -4.83
C ALA A 45 9.36 -3.34 -6.00
N TRP A 46 8.62 -4.43 -6.28
CA TRP A 46 7.62 -4.48 -7.34
C TRP A 46 6.49 -3.43 -7.18
N MET A 47 6.17 -3.01 -5.95
CA MET A 47 5.16 -1.98 -5.70
C MET A 47 5.69 -0.57 -6.00
N VAL A 48 7.01 -0.36 -5.90
CA VAL A 48 7.62 0.95 -6.19
C VAL A 48 7.51 1.25 -7.69
N GLU A 49 7.85 0.27 -8.51
CA GLU A 49 7.67 0.34 -9.97
C GLU A 49 6.20 0.53 -10.34
N THR A 50 5.31 -0.27 -9.73
CA THR A 50 3.87 -0.17 -10.04
C THR A 50 3.32 1.19 -9.62
N ARG A 51 3.64 1.71 -8.42
CA ARG A 51 3.17 3.06 -8.01
C ARG A 51 3.67 4.16 -8.95
N ALA A 52 4.90 4.06 -9.44
CA ALA A 52 5.48 5.01 -10.40
C ALA A 52 5.28 6.50 -10.02
N GLY A 53 5.37 6.82 -8.71
CA GLY A 53 5.17 8.17 -8.20
C GLY A 53 3.71 8.66 -8.10
N ARG A 54 2.72 7.87 -8.53
CA ARG A 54 1.30 8.22 -8.39
C ARG A 54 0.91 8.41 -6.93
N GLN A 55 0.03 9.38 -6.70
CA GLN A 55 -0.52 9.64 -5.38
C GLN A 55 -1.45 8.49 -4.95
N VAL A 56 -1.32 8.04 -3.71
CA VAL A 56 -2.23 7.04 -3.12
C VAL A 56 -3.37 7.78 -2.45
N ALA A 57 -4.61 7.34 -2.70
CA ALA A 57 -5.79 7.98 -2.10
C ALA A 57 -5.72 7.93 -0.56
N PRO A 58 -6.16 9.00 0.15
CA PRO A 58 -6.12 9.04 1.60
C PRO A 58 -6.82 7.83 2.22
N GLY A 59 -6.19 7.16 3.19
CA GLY A 59 -6.76 5.98 3.84
C GLY A 59 -6.47 4.64 3.16
N LEU A 60 -5.87 4.64 1.96
CA LEU A 60 -5.26 3.44 1.37
C LEU A 60 -3.78 3.36 1.69
N THR A 61 -3.29 2.14 1.85
CA THR A 61 -1.86 1.86 1.78
C THR A 61 -1.43 1.75 0.32
N THR A 62 -0.15 2.02 0.03
CA THR A 62 0.44 1.82 -1.30
C THR A 62 0.22 0.39 -1.79
N ARG A 63 0.29 -0.59 -0.87
CA ARG A 63 0.03 -1.99 -1.20
C ARG A 63 -1.40 -2.23 -1.66
N ALA A 64 -2.38 -1.64 -0.97
CA ALA A 64 -3.77 -1.77 -1.36
C ALA A 64 -4.02 -1.13 -2.74
N ALA A 65 -3.45 0.05 -2.99
CA ALA A 65 -3.60 0.73 -4.28
C ALA A 65 -3.01 -0.07 -5.45
N VAL A 66 -1.81 -0.61 -5.26
CA VAL A 66 -1.15 -1.46 -6.25
C VAL A 66 -1.91 -2.77 -6.49
N ALA A 67 -2.51 -3.36 -5.44
CA ALA A 67 -3.34 -4.55 -5.59
C ALA A 67 -4.64 -4.28 -6.35
N ILE A 68 -5.28 -3.13 -6.12
CA ILE A 68 -6.44 -2.67 -6.89
C ILE A 68 -6.07 -2.55 -8.37
N GLU A 69 -4.94 -1.93 -8.68
CA GLU A 69 -4.49 -1.78 -10.06
C GLU A 69 -4.19 -3.11 -10.73
N LYS A 70 -3.45 -4.02 -10.07
CA LYS A 70 -3.14 -5.32 -10.65
C LYS A 70 -4.36 -6.19 -10.89
N THR A 71 -5.41 -6.03 -10.09
CA THR A 71 -6.61 -6.86 -10.19
C THR A 71 -7.68 -6.24 -11.08
N LEU A 72 -7.87 -4.92 -11.04
CA LEU A 72 -8.95 -4.22 -11.73
C LEU A 72 -8.47 -3.35 -12.91
N GLY A 73 -7.17 -3.21 -13.11
CA GLY A 73 -6.60 -2.38 -14.18
C GLY A 73 -6.76 -0.86 -13.96
N ILE A 74 -7.12 -0.43 -12.74
CA ILE A 74 -7.35 0.97 -12.41
C ILE A 74 -6.51 1.42 -11.21
N TRP A 75 -5.98 2.63 -11.25
CA TRP A 75 -5.40 3.25 -10.07
C TRP A 75 -6.52 3.84 -9.21
N PRO A 76 -6.62 3.53 -7.91
CA PRO A 76 -7.74 3.99 -7.11
C PRO A 76 -7.73 5.51 -6.92
N SER A 77 -8.91 6.10 -7.11
CA SER A 77 -9.23 7.51 -6.87
C SER A 77 -10.60 7.61 -6.20
N ASP A 78 -10.97 8.80 -5.71
CA ASP A 78 -12.30 9.02 -5.12
C ASP A 78 -13.42 8.71 -6.13
N THR A 79 -13.20 9.02 -7.42
CA THR A 79 -14.15 8.71 -8.51
C THR A 79 -14.31 7.22 -8.80
N SER A 80 -13.34 6.36 -8.40
CA SER A 80 -13.41 4.92 -8.65
C SER A 80 -13.95 4.12 -7.46
N LYS A 81 -14.33 4.76 -6.35
CA LYS A 81 -14.74 4.09 -5.09
C LYS A 81 -15.88 3.10 -5.28
N ALA A 82 -16.98 3.52 -5.89
CA ALA A 82 -18.15 2.65 -6.10
C ALA A 82 -17.81 1.42 -6.97
N PHE A 83 -16.94 1.58 -7.96
CA PHE A 83 -16.49 0.47 -8.81
C PHE A 83 -15.60 -0.51 -8.03
N VAL A 84 -14.68 0.00 -7.20
CA VAL A 84 -13.83 -0.82 -6.33
C VAL A 84 -14.66 -1.57 -5.30
N GLU A 85 -15.64 -0.92 -4.68
CA GLU A 85 -16.58 -1.53 -3.73
C GLU A 85 -17.38 -2.66 -4.39
N GLY A 86 -17.98 -2.41 -5.56
CA GLY A 86 -18.70 -3.43 -6.33
C GLY A 86 -17.81 -4.60 -6.77
N SER A 87 -16.49 -4.40 -6.83
CA SER A 87 -15.49 -5.40 -7.21
C SER A 87 -14.80 -6.08 -6.02
N ALA A 88 -15.27 -5.87 -4.78
CA ALA A 88 -14.64 -6.38 -3.57
C ALA A 88 -14.40 -7.90 -3.58
N MET A 89 -15.33 -8.68 -4.15
CA MET A 89 -15.18 -10.13 -4.27
C MET A 89 -14.10 -10.57 -5.27
N ILE A 90 -13.89 -9.79 -6.33
CA ILE A 90 -12.82 -10.03 -7.30
C ILE A 90 -11.47 -9.75 -6.63
N LEU A 91 -11.39 -8.62 -5.90
CA LEU A 91 -10.20 -8.24 -5.14
C LEU A 91 -9.83 -9.32 -4.12
N LEU A 92 -10.79 -9.78 -3.30
CA LEU A 92 -10.57 -10.81 -2.28
C LEU A 92 -10.05 -12.14 -2.86
N ARG A 93 -10.49 -12.50 -4.07
CA ARG A 93 -10.11 -13.77 -4.74
C ARG A 93 -8.81 -13.68 -5.54
N SER A 94 -8.30 -12.47 -5.78
CA SER A 94 -7.07 -12.29 -6.53
C SER A 94 -5.85 -12.78 -5.73
N GLU A 95 -4.80 -13.23 -6.42
CA GLU A 95 -3.54 -13.67 -5.79
C GLU A 95 -2.92 -12.59 -4.90
N ASN A 96 -3.18 -11.32 -5.25
CA ASN A 96 -2.75 -10.14 -4.52
C ASN A 96 -3.69 -9.77 -3.36
N GLY A 97 -4.92 -10.29 -3.35
CA GLY A 97 -6.07 -9.96 -2.50
C GLY A 97 -6.06 -10.44 -1.05
N ARG A 98 -4.88 -10.48 -0.41
CA ARG A 98 -4.79 -10.97 0.98
C ARG A 98 -5.72 -10.17 1.90
N ARG A 99 -6.31 -10.83 2.90
CA ARG A 99 -7.23 -10.25 3.91
C ARG A 99 -6.82 -8.89 4.48
N VAL A 100 -5.51 -8.63 4.61
CA VAL A 100 -4.96 -7.34 5.08
C VAL A 100 -5.29 -6.18 4.14
N ILE A 101 -5.35 -6.42 2.82
CA ILE A 101 -5.69 -5.40 1.81
C ILE A 101 -7.17 -5.04 1.88
N MET A 102 -8.05 -6.00 2.18
CA MET A 102 -9.49 -5.72 2.31
C MET A 102 -9.81 -4.85 3.53
N GLU A 103 -9.04 -4.96 4.61
CA GLU A 103 -9.15 -4.06 5.78
C GLU A 103 -8.80 -2.60 5.39
N ASP A 104 -7.74 -2.42 4.61
CA ASP A 104 -7.32 -1.10 4.11
C ASP A 104 -8.34 -0.52 3.11
N ILE A 105 -8.88 -1.35 2.21
CA ILE A 105 -9.93 -0.95 1.27
C ILE A 105 -11.19 -0.54 2.03
N GLY A 106 -11.63 -1.34 3.01
CA GLY A 106 -12.80 -1.02 3.82
C GLY A 106 -12.66 0.31 4.56
N ARG A 107 -11.48 0.60 5.11
CA ARG A 107 -11.20 1.89 5.76
C ARG A 107 -11.29 3.06 4.77
N TRP A 108 -10.71 2.90 3.58
CA TRP A 108 -10.77 3.92 2.54
C TRP A 108 -12.19 4.21 2.08
N LEU A 109 -13.01 3.18 1.90
CA LEU A 109 -14.42 3.33 1.54
C LEU A 109 -15.25 3.97 2.67
N GLN A 110 -14.92 3.69 3.94
CA GLN A 110 -15.62 4.24 5.10
C GLN A 110 -15.25 5.68 5.45
N LEU A 111 -14.07 6.18 5.03
CA LEU A 111 -13.64 7.55 5.29
C LEU A 111 -14.55 8.62 4.64
N GLU A 112 -15.38 8.26 3.67
CA GLU A 112 -16.43 9.13 3.12
C GLU A 112 -17.81 8.97 3.77
N ALA A 113 -18.03 7.91 4.55
CA ALA A 113 -19.34 7.62 5.16
C ALA A 113 -19.60 8.42 6.46
N GLN A 114 -18.65 9.23 6.93
CA GLN A 114 -18.90 10.18 8.01
C GLN A 114 -19.38 11.50 7.42
N PRO A 115 -20.69 11.84 7.53
CA PRO A 115 -21.10 13.21 7.29
C PRO A 115 -20.36 14.09 8.30
N SER A 116 -19.74 15.16 7.80
CA SER A 116 -19.23 16.24 8.62
C SER A 116 -20.29 16.58 9.67
N GLN A 117 -20.06 16.20 10.93
CA GLN A 117 -20.90 16.67 12.02
C GLN A 117 -20.60 18.15 12.18
N SER A 118 -21.53 18.94 11.62
CA SER A 118 -21.71 20.38 11.78
C SER A 118 -21.87 20.80 13.23
#